data_AF-A0A7G8YKR0-F1
#
_entry.id   AF-A0A7G8YKR0-F1
#
_cell.length_a   1.000
_cell.length_b   1.000
_cell.length_c   1.000
_cell.angle_alpha   90.00
_cell.angle_beta   90.00
_cell.angle_gamma   90.00
#
_symmetry.space_group_name_H-M   'P 1'
#
loop_
_entity.id
_entity.type
_entity.pdbx_description
1 polymer ?
#
loop_
_entity_poly.entity_id
_entity_poly.type
_entity_poly.pdbx_seq_one_letter_code
_entity_poly.pdbx_strand_id
1 'polypeptide(L)'
;MQRSGIYQHWRAGEVIALVRHAERCDRSANPCLGPADGITRLGNATAADLGKAFRTIGMERTDVISSPMTRTLQTAQAMFNQATSTQDWLLNCADNFENDIKAHKLQGRNLILVTHSGCISDLESRMGFAHALATEYTSSLFLTLGADGKLQILGILNAKSWPQVLKEAPNNL
;
A
#
# COMPACT_ATOMS: atom_id res chain seq x y z
N MET A 1 15.64 -2.20 -13.63
CA MET A 1 14.52 -3.11 -13.27
C MET A 1 13.30 -2.70 -14.08
N GLN A 2 12.82 -3.58 -14.96
CA GLN A 2 11.81 -3.23 -15.96
C GLN A 2 10.43 -3.08 -15.31
N ARG A 3 9.84 -1.88 -15.41
CA ARG A 3 8.49 -1.53 -14.94
C ARG A 3 7.38 -2.41 -15.55
N SER A 4 7.67 -3.15 -16.62
CA SER A 4 6.79 -4.17 -17.19
C SER A 4 6.53 -5.36 -16.24
N GLY A 5 7.46 -5.67 -15.32
CA GLY A 5 7.33 -6.81 -14.41
C GLY A 5 6.22 -6.64 -13.39
N ILE A 6 6.03 -5.43 -12.81
CA ILE A 6 5.03 -5.23 -11.75
C ILE A 6 3.60 -5.42 -12.26
N TYR A 7 3.29 -4.98 -13.48
CA TYR A 7 1.99 -5.17 -14.10
C TYR A 7 1.71 -6.64 -14.40
N GLN A 8 2.73 -7.40 -14.83
CA GLN A 8 2.60 -8.84 -15.05
C GLN A 8 2.35 -9.59 -13.73
N HIS A 9 3.14 -9.30 -12.69
CA HIS A 9 2.92 -9.84 -11.35
C HIS A 9 1.54 -9.46 -10.80
N TRP A 10 1.09 -8.23 -11.04
CA TRP A 10 -0.23 -7.76 -10.59
C TRP A 10 -1.36 -8.55 -11.26
N ARG A 11 -1.29 -8.74 -12.59
CA ARG A 11 -2.28 -9.56 -13.32
C ARG A 11 -2.27 -11.03 -12.89
N ALA A 12 -1.10 -11.55 -12.52
CA ALA A 12 -0.96 -12.91 -11.98
C ALA A 12 -1.46 -13.04 -10.53
N GLY A 13 -1.75 -11.94 -9.84
CA GLY A 13 -2.15 -11.95 -8.44
C GLY A 13 -0.98 -12.25 -7.50
N GLU A 14 0.23 -11.83 -7.84
CA GLU A 14 1.47 -12.15 -7.12
C GLU A 14 1.95 -10.98 -6.24
N VAL A 15 1.33 -9.81 -6.35
CA VAL A 15 1.83 -8.59 -5.71
C VAL A 15 1.26 -8.42 -4.31
N ILE A 16 2.12 -7.97 -3.39
CA ILE A 16 1.73 -7.38 -2.12
C ILE A 16 2.06 -5.88 -2.19
N ALA A 17 1.13 -5.01 -1.83
CA ALA A 17 1.33 -3.57 -1.78
C ALA A 17 1.09 -3.05 -0.36
N LEU A 18 2.15 -2.59 0.32
CA LEU A 18 2.04 -1.90 1.60
C LEU A 18 1.85 -0.41 1.32
N VAL A 19 0.69 0.12 1.70
CA VAL A 19 0.31 1.51 1.49
C VAL A 19 0.46 2.27 2.80
N ARG A 20 1.29 3.32 2.81
CA ARG A 20 1.31 4.26 3.94
C ARG A 20 0.00 5.03 3.96
N HIS A 21 -0.63 5.14 5.13
CA HIS A 21 -1.81 6.00 5.29
C HIS A 21 -1.57 7.43 4.78
N ALA A 22 -2.67 8.13 4.48
CA ALA A 22 -2.62 9.49 3.99
C ALA A 22 -2.23 10.51 5.08
N GLU A 23 -2.08 11.77 4.65
CA GLU A 23 -1.66 12.88 5.52
C GLU A 23 -2.52 12.97 6.78
N ARG A 24 -1.87 13.00 7.95
CA ARG A 24 -2.52 13.03 9.25
C ARG A 24 -3.00 14.43 9.62
N CYS A 25 -4.15 14.49 10.28
CA CYS A 25 -4.69 15.72 10.88
C CYS A 25 -3.76 16.31 11.96
N ASP A 26 -3.33 15.48 12.93
CA ASP A 26 -2.55 15.90 14.10
C ASP A 26 -1.13 16.38 13.81
N ARG A 27 -0.70 16.36 12.54
CA ARG A 27 0.64 16.77 12.09
C ARG A 27 0.61 17.69 10.87
N SER A 28 -0.54 18.29 10.57
CA SER A 28 -0.72 19.16 9.41
C SER A 28 -1.55 20.39 9.78
N ALA A 29 -1.35 21.49 9.04
CA ALA A 29 -2.20 22.66 9.10
C ALA A 29 -3.43 22.53 8.17
N ASN A 30 -3.49 21.48 7.34
CA ASN A 30 -4.62 21.25 6.43
C ASN A 30 -5.89 20.88 7.20
N PRO A 31 -7.08 21.26 6.71
CA PRO A 31 -8.34 20.94 7.37
C PRO A 31 -8.53 19.43 7.55
N CYS A 32 -8.96 19.03 8.75
CA CYS A 32 -9.30 17.64 9.06
C CYS A 32 -10.50 17.16 8.23
N LEU A 33 -10.50 15.89 7.83
CA LEU A 33 -11.70 15.24 7.30
C LEU A 33 -12.75 15.03 8.40
N GLY A 34 -12.28 14.75 9.62
CA GLY A 34 -13.11 14.54 10.79
C GLY A 34 -12.27 14.50 12.06
N PRO A 35 -12.10 13.34 12.72
CA PRO A 35 -11.32 13.23 13.97
C PRO A 35 -9.87 13.72 13.85
N ALA A 36 -9.30 14.15 14.98
CA ALA A 36 -7.93 14.65 15.07
C ALA A 36 -6.87 13.57 14.83
N ASP A 37 -7.17 12.30 15.11
CA ASP A 37 -6.30 11.15 14.85
C ASP A 37 -6.49 10.54 13.44
N GLY A 38 -7.35 11.16 12.63
CA GLY A 38 -7.64 10.80 11.25
C GLY A 38 -6.74 11.46 10.20
N ILE A 39 -7.25 11.57 8.97
CA ILE A 39 -6.57 12.18 7.83
C ILE A 39 -7.16 13.54 7.45
N THR A 40 -6.34 14.38 6.83
CA THR A 40 -6.76 15.68 6.30
C THR A 40 -7.68 15.51 5.08
N ARG A 41 -8.42 16.56 4.70
CA ARG A 41 -9.18 16.56 3.44
C ARG A 41 -8.28 16.40 2.21
N LEU A 42 -7.09 16.99 2.25
CA LEU A 42 -6.08 16.80 1.22
C LEU A 42 -5.62 15.34 1.16
N GLY A 43 -5.31 14.74 2.31
CA GLY A 43 -4.96 13.32 2.41
C GLY A 43 -6.05 12.41 1.86
N ASN A 44 -7.32 12.71 2.13
CA ASN A 44 -8.46 11.99 1.56
C ASN A 44 -8.49 12.06 0.03
N ALA A 45 -8.26 13.24 -0.55
CA ALA A 45 -8.21 13.41 -2.01
C ALA A 45 -7.06 12.59 -2.63
N THR A 46 -5.85 12.69 -2.06
CA THR A 46 -4.69 11.92 -2.53
C THR A 46 -4.91 10.41 -2.41
N ALA A 47 -5.55 9.94 -1.33
CA ALA A 47 -5.91 8.54 -1.16
C ALA A 47 -6.96 8.09 -2.21
N ALA A 48 -7.95 8.93 -2.53
CA ALA A 48 -8.92 8.62 -3.57
C ALA A 48 -8.27 8.51 -4.96
N ASP A 49 -7.32 9.39 -5.28
CA ASP A 49 -6.54 9.34 -6.53
C ASP A 49 -5.67 8.08 -6.61
N LEU A 50 -5.01 7.72 -5.51
CA LEU A 50 -4.26 6.46 -5.42
C LEU A 50 -5.17 5.24 -5.63
N GLY A 51 -6.34 5.23 -4.98
CA GLY A 51 -7.35 4.19 -5.16
C GLY A 51 -7.85 4.10 -6.60
N LYS A 52 -8.01 5.23 -7.30
CA LYS A 52 -8.33 5.26 -8.73
C LYS A 52 -7.21 4.61 -9.55
N ALA A 53 -5.95 4.88 -9.23
CA ALA A 53 -4.83 4.26 -9.93
C ALA A 53 -4.80 2.74 -9.75
N PHE A 54 -5.03 2.23 -8.53
CA PHE A 54 -5.19 0.79 -8.28
C PHE A 54 -6.38 0.17 -9.04
N ARG A 55 -7.52 0.86 -9.12
CA ARG A 55 -8.66 0.41 -9.92
C ARG A 55 -8.33 0.32 -11.41
N THR A 56 -7.56 1.27 -11.95
CA THR A 56 -7.13 1.26 -13.36
C THR A 56 -6.31 0.02 -13.71
N ILE A 57 -5.51 -0.50 -12.77
CA ILE A 57 -4.69 -1.70 -13.00
C ILE A 57 -5.43 -3.01 -12.67
N GLY A 58 -6.69 -2.93 -12.22
CA GLY A 58 -7.58 -4.05 -11.95
C GLY A 58 -7.56 -4.53 -10.50
N MET A 59 -8.73 -4.66 -9.87
CA MET A 59 -8.89 -5.03 -8.45
C MET A 59 -9.65 -6.35 -8.23
N GLU A 60 -10.06 -7.04 -9.29
CA GLU A 60 -10.89 -8.27 -9.25
C GLU A 60 -10.29 -9.38 -8.36
N ARG A 61 -8.96 -9.44 -8.31
CA ARG A 61 -8.20 -10.48 -7.60
C ARG A 61 -7.38 -9.88 -6.47
N THR A 62 -7.95 -8.96 -5.70
CA THR A 62 -7.21 -8.23 -4.67
C THR A 62 -7.94 -8.25 -3.34
N ASP A 63 -7.20 -8.60 -2.30
CA ASP A 63 -7.65 -8.50 -0.90
C ASP A 63 -7.11 -7.20 -0.30
N VAL A 64 -7.90 -6.52 0.54
CA VAL A 64 -7.51 -5.27 1.20
C VAL A 64 -7.68 -5.41 2.70
N ILE A 65 -6.59 -5.17 3.43
CA ILE A 65 -6.54 -5.20 4.89
C ILE A 65 -5.94 -3.88 5.37
N SER A 66 -6.45 -3.33 6.48
CA SER A 66 -5.89 -2.15 7.11
C SER A 66 -5.53 -2.40 8.57
N SER A 67 -4.62 -1.60 9.12
CA SER A 67 -4.56 -1.47 10.58
C SER A 67 -5.85 -0.83 11.11
N PRO A 68 -6.23 -1.03 12.38
CA PRO A 68 -7.48 -0.52 12.95
C PRO A 68 -7.48 0.99 13.25
N MET A 69 -6.38 1.72 12.98
CA MET A 69 -6.31 3.15 13.29
C MET A 69 -7.24 3.98 12.41
N THR A 70 -7.82 5.05 12.97
CA THR A 70 -8.72 5.97 12.25
C THR A 70 -8.14 6.42 10.91
N ARG A 71 -6.85 6.81 10.89
CA ARG A 71 -6.17 7.25 9.66
C ARG A 71 -6.00 6.18 8.59
N THR A 72 -5.76 4.91 8.96
CA THR A 72 -5.63 3.82 7.98
C THR A 72 -7.00 3.40 7.46
N LEU A 73 -8.02 3.38 8.32
CA LEU A 73 -9.41 3.15 7.94
C LEU A 73 -9.91 4.20 6.95
N GLN A 74 -9.71 5.49 7.26
CA GLN A 74 -10.12 6.58 6.36
C GLN A 74 -9.35 6.55 5.04
N THR A 75 -8.05 6.22 5.07
CA THR A 75 -7.27 6.05 3.83
C THR A 75 -7.83 4.92 2.98
N ALA A 76 -8.08 3.75 3.58
CA ALA A 76 -8.59 2.58 2.88
C ALA A 76 -10.00 2.81 2.32
N GLN A 77 -10.87 3.47 3.10
CA GLN A 77 -12.20 3.88 2.67
C GLN A 77 -12.13 4.83 1.46
N ALA A 78 -11.28 5.84 1.51
CA ALA A 78 -11.08 6.77 0.40
C ALA A 78 -10.54 6.08 -0.86
N MET A 79 -9.62 5.13 -0.68
CA MET A 79 -9.03 4.37 -1.78
C MET A 79 -10.04 3.44 -2.45
N PHE A 80 -10.80 2.64 -1.68
CA PHE A 80 -11.48 1.46 -2.22
C PHE A 80 -13.00 1.46 -2.06
N ASN A 81 -13.56 2.33 -1.22
CA ASN A 81 -14.99 2.39 -0.93
C ASN A 81 -15.58 1.01 -0.54
N GLN A 82 -14.77 0.17 0.12
CA GLN A 82 -15.11 -1.20 0.51
C GLN A 82 -14.81 -1.40 2.00
N ALA A 83 -15.58 -2.30 2.64
CA ALA A 83 -15.30 -2.74 3.98
C ALA A 83 -13.95 -3.47 4.01
N THR A 84 -12.93 -2.84 4.58
CA THR A 84 -11.63 -3.47 4.77
C THR A 84 -11.61 -4.25 6.08
N SER A 85 -11.13 -5.49 6.04
CA SER A 85 -10.82 -6.21 7.27
C SER A 85 -9.73 -5.46 8.02
N THR A 86 -9.92 -5.29 9.33
CA THR A 86 -8.90 -4.70 10.19
C THR A 86 -8.08 -5.80 10.85
N GLN A 87 -6.77 -5.59 10.94
CA GLN A 87 -5.87 -6.54 11.60
C GLN A 87 -4.81 -5.78 12.43
N ASP A 88 -4.65 -6.15 13.70
CA ASP A 88 -3.78 -5.44 14.65
C ASP A 88 -2.28 -5.57 14.31
N TRP A 89 -1.88 -6.65 13.62
CA TRP A 89 -0.50 -6.86 13.21
C TRP A 89 -0.01 -5.79 12.22
N LEU A 90 -0.92 -5.09 11.52
CA LEU A 90 -0.60 -3.95 10.67
C LEU A 90 -0.38 -2.63 11.44
N LEU A 91 -0.70 -2.60 12.74
CA LEU A 91 -0.40 -1.47 13.62
C LEU A 91 0.98 -1.62 14.25
N ASN A 92 1.27 -2.81 14.78
CA ASN A 92 2.45 -3.06 15.60
C ASN A 92 3.64 -3.63 14.83
N CYS A 93 3.41 -4.28 13.66
CA CYS A 93 4.44 -4.79 12.74
C CYS A 93 5.64 -5.44 13.46
N ALA A 94 5.32 -6.34 14.39
CA ALA A 94 6.27 -6.98 15.30
C ALA A 94 7.32 -7.84 14.55
N ASP A 95 8.18 -8.53 15.29
CA ASP A 95 9.28 -9.31 14.72
C ASP A 95 8.84 -10.35 13.66
N ASN A 96 7.59 -10.81 13.72
CA ASN A 96 7.00 -11.76 12.78
C ASN A 96 6.31 -11.10 11.55
N PHE A 97 6.45 -9.80 11.31
CA PHE A 97 5.67 -9.07 10.29
C PHE A 97 5.74 -9.69 8.88
N GLU A 98 6.91 -10.17 8.45
CA GLU A 98 7.06 -10.90 7.18
C GLU A 98 6.22 -12.17 7.11
N ASN A 99 6.16 -12.92 8.22
CA ASN A 99 5.37 -14.14 8.30
C ASN A 99 3.87 -13.83 8.32
N ASP A 100 3.46 -12.75 8.99
CA ASP A 100 2.07 -12.29 8.95
C ASP A 100 1.67 -11.90 7.51
N ILE A 101 2.52 -11.16 6.79
CA ILE A 101 2.27 -10.84 5.37
C ILE A 101 2.11 -12.13 4.55
N LYS A 102 3.02 -13.10 4.69
CA LYS A 102 2.97 -14.38 3.97
C LYS A 102 1.71 -15.17 4.29
N ALA A 103 1.32 -15.23 5.56
CA ALA A 103 0.13 -15.96 5.99
C ALA A 103 -1.18 -15.39 5.41
N HIS A 104 -1.21 -14.09 5.11
CA HIS A 104 -2.39 -13.42 4.54
C HIS A 104 -2.31 -13.29 3.00
N LYS A 105 -1.19 -13.65 2.37
CA LYS A 105 -1.04 -13.61 0.91
C LYS A 105 -1.64 -14.86 0.27
N LEU A 106 -2.86 -14.75 -0.23
CA LEU A 106 -3.52 -15.84 -0.96
C LEU A 106 -2.91 -16.06 -2.35
N GLN A 107 -2.84 -17.32 -2.78
CA GLN A 107 -2.33 -17.68 -4.10
C GLN A 107 -3.20 -17.08 -5.21
N GLY A 108 -2.57 -16.45 -6.20
CA GLY A 108 -3.26 -15.84 -7.33
C GLY A 108 -4.15 -14.65 -6.97
N ARG A 109 -4.00 -14.06 -5.78
CA ARG A 109 -4.65 -12.80 -5.38
C ARG A 109 -3.63 -11.81 -4.88
N ASN A 110 -3.68 -10.58 -5.37
CA ASN A 110 -2.90 -9.47 -4.82
C ASN A 110 -3.36 -9.16 -3.39
N LEU A 111 -2.48 -8.58 -2.60
CA LEU A 111 -2.78 -8.17 -1.24
C LEU A 111 -2.39 -6.71 -1.04
N ILE A 112 -3.34 -5.86 -0.66
CA ILE A 112 -3.08 -4.47 -0.28
C ILE A 112 -3.18 -4.35 1.25
N LEU A 113 -2.13 -3.80 1.85
CA LEU A 113 -2.00 -3.61 3.29
C LEU A 113 -1.87 -2.12 3.60
N VAL A 114 -2.91 -1.51 4.17
CA VAL A 114 -2.89 -0.09 4.55
C VAL A 114 -2.34 0.04 5.98
N THR A 115 -1.13 0.60 6.10
CA THR A 115 -0.31 0.58 7.32
C THR A 115 0.43 1.92 7.53
N HIS A 116 1.49 1.91 8.32
CA HIS A 116 2.25 3.06 8.79
C HIS A 116 3.66 3.08 8.21
N SER A 117 4.29 4.26 8.21
CA SER A 117 5.68 4.40 7.75
C SER A 117 6.65 3.55 8.57
N GLY A 118 6.44 3.42 9.88
CA GLY A 118 7.28 2.57 10.74
C GLY A 118 7.33 1.11 10.26
N CYS A 119 6.17 0.50 10.02
CA CYS A 119 6.10 -0.88 9.52
C CYS A 119 6.77 -1.08 8.16
N ILE A 120 6.62 -0.10 7.26
CA ILE A 120 7.25 -0.13 5.94
C ILE A 120 8.77 0.00 6.09
N SER A 121 9.22 0.98 6.87
CA SER A 121 10.64 1.22 7.18
C SER A 121 11.31 0.01 7.82
N ASP A 122 10.66 -0.62 8.81
CA ASP A 122 11.20 -1.79 9.50
C ASP A 122 11.32 -2.99 8.54
N LEU A 123 10.32 -3.20 7.68
CA LEU A 123 10.36 -4.26 6.66
C LEU A 123 11.48 -4.02 5.63
N GLU A 124 11.60 -2.80 5.11
CA GLU A 124 12.69 -2.42 4.19
C GLU A 124 14.07 -2.69 4.82
N SER A 125 14.26 -2.30 6.08
CA SER A 125 15.49 -2.53 6.82
C SER A 125 15.79 -4.03 7.02
N ARG A 126 14.80 -4.84 7.41
CA ARG A 126 14.99 -6.31 7.57
C ARG A 126 15.34 -6.99 6.26
N MET A 127 14.76 -6.53 5.14
CA MET A 127 15.03 -7.05 3.81
C MET A 127 16.31 -6.49 3.16
N GLY A 128 17.07 -5.64 3.87
CA GLY A 128 18.30 -5.05 3.36
C GLY A 128 18.11 -4.05 2.21
N PHE A 129 16.91 -3.48 2.07
CA PHE A 129 16.60 -2.51 1.03
C PHE A 129 17.09 -1.12 1.47
N ALA A 130 17.87 -0.47 0.60
CA ALA A 130 18.38 0.87 0.87
C ALA A 130 17.21 1.80 1.21
N HIS A 131 17.22 2.33 2.42
CA HIS A 131 16.11 3.12 2.96
C HIS A 131 15.75 4.23 1.98
N ALA A 132 14.57 4.14 1.37
CA ALA A 132 14.06 5.27 0.62
C ALA A 132 13.79 6.38 1.64
N LEU A 133 14.40 7.54 1.44
CA LEU A 133 14.13 8.77 2.19
C LEU A 133 12.64 8.83 2.56
N ALA A 134 12.35 8.72 3.87
CA ALA A 134 11.02 8.67 4.50
C ALA A 134 9.84 8.62 3.50
N THR A 135 9.39 7.40 3.20
CA THR A 135 8.26 7.12 2.28
C THR A 135 7.13 8.13 2.44
N GLU A 136 6.75 8.86 1.40
CA GLU A 136 5.77 9.96 1.48
C GLU A 136 4.38 9.45 1.93
N TYR A 137 3.52 10.32 2.49
CA TYR A 137 2.12 9.95 2.71
C TYR A 137 1.53 9.38 1.41
N THR A 138 0.70 8.35 1.49
CA THR A 138 0.13 7.64 0.33
C THR A 138 1.14 7.00 -0.63
N SER A 139 2.39 6.75 -0.20
CA SER A 139 3.30 5.89 -0.97
C SER A 139 2.91 4.41 -0.86
N SER A 140 3.32 3.61 -1.85
CA SER A 140 3.15 2.16 -1.87
C SER A 140 4.51 1.47 -2.01
N LEU A 141 4.86 0.57 -1.08
CA LEU A 141 5.95 -0.40 -1.23
C LEU A 141 5.37 -1.67 -1.85
N PHE A 142 5.97 -2.14 -2.93
CA PHE A 142 5.55 -3.33 -3.64
C PHE A 142 6.51 -4.49 -3.39
N LEU A 143 5.93 -5.65 -3.10
CA LEU A 143 6.62 -6.91 -2.90
C LEU A 143 6.02 -7.98 -3.82
N THR A 144 6.79 -9.03 -4.05
CA THR A 144 6.29 -10.33 -4.53
C THR A 144 6.70 -11.43 -3.57
N LEU A 145 5.97 -12.55 -3.59
CA LEU A 145 6.34 -13.77 -2.88
C LEU A 145 6.86 -14.78 -3.90
N GLY A 146 8.17 -15.05 -3.86
CA GLY A 146 8.81 -16.02 -4.74
C GLY A 146 8.33 -17.44 -4.48
N ALA A 147 8.55 -18.34 -5.45
CA ALA A 147 8.22 -19.76 -5.33
C ALA A 147 8.98 -20.47 -4.19
N ASP A 148 10.08 -19.88 -3.72
CA ASP A 148 10.86 -20.32 -2.57
C ASP A 148 10.30 -19.81 -1.21
N GLY A 149 9.16 -19.11 -1.23
CA GLY A 149 8.53 -18.54 -0.03
C GLY A 149 9.22 -17.28 0.50
N LYS A 150 10.14 -16.68 -0.26
CA LYS A 150 10.82 -15.43 0.13
C LYS A 150 10.11 -14.21 -0.45
N LEU A 151 10.00 -13.18 0.38
CA LEU A 151 9.54 -11.87 -0.09
C LEU A 151 10.66 -11.19 -0.86
N GLN A 152 10.30 -10.49 -1.93
CA GLN A 152 11.23 -9.69 -2.72
C GLN A 152 10.63 -8.31 -2.95
N ILE A 153 11.40 -7.25 -2.70
CA ILE A 153 10.97 -5.88 -2.96
C ILE A 153 11.05 -5.60 -4.46
N LEU A 154 9.91 -5.22 -5.05
CA LEU A 154 9.80 -4.76 -6.43
C LEU A 154 10.12 -3.28 -6.57
N GLY A 155 9.84 -2.48 -5.53
CA GLY A 155 10.15 -1.05 -5.45
C GLY A 155 9.07 -0.25 -4.73
N ILE A 156 9.25 1.08 -4.72
CA ILE A 156 8.34 2.03 -4.07
C ILE A 156 7.78 2.99 -5.11
N LEU A 157 6.51 3.35 -4.97
CA LEU A 157 5.85 4.36 -5.78
C LEU A 157 5.12 5.37 -4.91
N ASN A 158 5.42 6.65 -5.11
CA ASN A 158 4.68 7.75 -4.48
C ASN A 158 3.38 8.02 -5.25
N ALA A 159 2.32 8.46 -4.55
CA ALA A 159 1.03 8.76 -5.17
C ALA A 159 1.14 9.66 -6.43
N LYS A 160 1.97 10.70 -6.36
CA LYS A 160 2.21 11.66 -7.46
C LYS A 160 2.83 11.04 -8.72
N SER A 161 3.45 9.88 -8.61
CA SER A 161 4.15 9.20 -9.71
C SER A 161 3.24 8.26 -10.50
N TRP A 162 2.06 7.92 -9.99
CA TRP A 162 1.12 7.02 -10.67
C TRP A 162 0.66 7.48 -12.06
N PRO A 163 0.32 8.76 -12.29
CA PRO A 163 -0.09 9.20 -13.63
C PRO A 163 0.97 8.95 -14.70
N GLN A 164 2.26 9.07 -14.35
CA GLN A 164 3.35 8.74 -15.26
C GLN A 164 3.43 7.23 -15.49
N VAL A 165 3.39 6.45 -14.40
CA VAL A 165 3.48 4.98 -14.47
C VAL A 165 2.33 4.36 -15.28
N LEU A 166 1.12 4.92 -15.20
CA LEU A 166 -0.04 4.47 -15.98
C LEU A 166 0.06 4.81 -17.47
N LYS A 167 0.70 5.93 -17.85
CA LYS A 167 0.95 6.28 -19.26
C LYS A 167 1.96 5.35 -19.92
N GLU A 168 2.88 4.80 -19.12
CA GLU A 168 3.91 3.87 -19.55
C GLU A 168 3.44 2.40 -19.46
N ALA A 169 2.21 2.15 -18.99
CA ALA A 169 1.63 0.81 -18.96
C ALA A 169 1.38 0.30 -20.40
N PRO A 170 1.62 -0.99 -20.68
CA PRO A 170 1.35 -1.53 -22.01
C PRO A 170 -0.13 -1.33 -22.39
N ASN A 171 -0.39 -0.89 -23.63
CA ASN A 171 -1.69 -0.46 -24.18
C ASN A 171 -2.84 -1.51 -24.13
N ASN A 172 -2.63 -2.68 -23.51
CA ASN A 172 -3.61 -3.76 -23.39
C ASN A 172 -3.90 -4.08 -21.91
N LEU A 173 -4.20 -3.05 -21.11
CA LEU A 173 -4.85 -3.20 -19.80
C LEU A 173 -6.30 -3.62 -19.98
#